data_AF-A0A2P6RDY6-F1
#
_entry.id   AF-A0A2P6RDY6-F1
#
_cell.length_a   1.000
_cell.length_b   1.000
_cell.length_c   1.000
_cell.angle_alpha   90.00
_cell.angle_beta   90.00
_cell.angle_gamma   90.00
#
_symmetry.space_group_name_H-M   'P 1'
#
loop_
_entity.id
_entity.type
_entity.pdbx_description
1 polymer ?
#
loop_
_entity_poly.entity_id
_entity_poly.type
_entity_poly.pdbx_seq_one_letter_code
_entity_poly.pdbx_strand_id
1 'polypeptide(L)'
;MGMLGLVIRVNCLFLLSFLVCSTPPEDPIKCSSSNNTNCTITNSYGIFPDRTVCKATSVSYPSTEEELVKVVADATKNKKSMKVATRYSHSIPKLVCPRGEDGLIISTNNLNRVVKVDVEGMKMTVESGVTLRQVISEAAKVDLALPYAPYWWGLTVGGLLGTGAHGSTLWGKGSSVHDYVVGLRIVSSGGPEVGYVKVRSLVQGDKDLNAAKVSLGVLGVISQASTFSSSFIYFDVLGSL
;
A
#
# COMPACT_ATOMS: atom_id res chain seq x y z
N MET A 1 -30.68 -9.35 -52.16
CA MET A 1 -30.01 -9.23 -50.85
C MET A 1 -29.73 -10.64 -50.34
N GLY A 2 -28.57 -11.18 -50.69
CA GLY A 2 -28.25 -12.59 -50.52
C GLY A 2 -27.85 -12.95 -49.09
N MET A 3 -28.21 -14.16 -48.69
CA MET A 3 -27.89 -14.83 -47.43
C MET A 3 -26.41 -14.69 -47.01
N LEU A 4 -25.51 -14.52 -47.98
CA LEU A 4 -24.07 -14.28 -47.78
C LEU A 4 -23.76 -12.93 -47.08
N GLY A 5 -24.54 -11.88 -47.34
CA GLY A 5 -24.36 -10.56 -46.70
C GLY A 5 -24.83 -10.52 -45.24
N LEU A 6 -25.76 -11.42 -44.87
CA LEU A 6 -26.23 -11.58 -43.49
C LEU A 6 -25.17 -12.29 -42.64
N VAL A 7 -24.49 -13.31 -43.19
CA VAL A 7 -23.42 -14.06 -42.49
C VAL A 7 -22.19 -13.19 -42.23
N ILE A 8 -21.84 -12.29 -43.16
CA ILE A 8 -20.69 -11.37 -42.99
C ILE A 8 -20.98 -10.31 -41.91
N ARG A 9 -22.22 -9.83 -41.77
CA ARG A 9 -22.60 -8.90 -40.70
C ARG A 9 -22.65 -9.57 -39.32
N VAL A 10 -23.06 -10.82 -39.24
CA VAL A 10 -23.09 -11.58 -37.98
C VAL A 10 -21.66 -11.94 -37.52
N ASN A 11 -20.74 -12.29 -38.43
CA ASN A 11 -19.35 -12.55 -38.09
C ASN A 11 -18.54 -11.29 -37.71
N CYS A 12 -18.89 -10.10 -38.23
CA CYS A 12 -18.29 -8.85 -37.77
C CYS A 12 -18.82 -8.36 -36.42
N LEU A 13 -20.04 -8.75 -36.00
CA LEU A 13 -20.50 -8.53 -34.62
C LEU A 13 -19.90 -9.53 -33.62
N PHE A 14 -19.34 -10.64 -34.12
CA PHE A 14 -18.42 -11.53 -33.41
C PHE A 14 -16.96 -11.06 -33.50
N LEU A 15 -16.71 -9.77 -33.75
CA LEU A 15 -15.48 -9.12 -33.31
C LEU A 15 -15.45 -9.16 -31.79
N LEU A 16 -15.02 -10.32 -31.29
CA LEU A 16 -14.27 -10.53 -30.07
C LEU A 16 -14.33 -9.32 -29.14
N SER A 17 -15.41 -9.25 -28.37
CA SER A 17 -15.40 -8.71 -27.03
C SER A 17 -14.41 -9.54 -26.21
N PHE A 18 -13.11 -9.39 -26.50
CA PHE A 18 -12.09 -9.58 -25.50
C PHE A 18 -12.36 -8.50 -24.46
N LEU A 19 -13.25 -8.83 -23.52
CA LEU A 19 -13.20 -8.26 -22.20
C LEU A 19 -11.76 -8.54 -21.75
N VAL A 20 -10.90 -7.53 -21.89
CA VAL A 20 -9.59 -7.50 -21.24
C VAL A 20 -9.92 -7.44 -19.76
N CYS A 21 -10.14 -8.62 -19.18
CA CYS A 21 -10.27 -8.78 -17.74
C CYS A 21 -8.88 -8.58 -17.17
N SER A 22 -8.55 -7.32 -16.87
CA SER A 22 -7.40 -6.97 -16.06
C SER A 22 -7.65 -7.50 -14.65
N THR A 23 -7.30 -8.75 -14.40
CA THR A 23 -7.35 -9.33 -13.05
C THR A 23 -6.26 -8.68 -12.22
N PRO A 24 -6.55 -8.22 -10.99
CA PRO A 24 -5.50 -7.73 -10.10
C PRO A 24 -4.44 -8.82 -9.89
N PRO A 25 -3.18 -8.44 -9.58
CA PRO A 25 -2.15 -9.41 -9.24
C PRO A 25 -2.62 -10.34 -8.12
N GLU A 26 -2.24 -11.61 -8.20
CA GLU A 26 -2.50 -12.56 -7.12
C GLU A 26 -1.83 -12.14 -5.81
N ASP A 27 -2.23 -12.79 -4.71
CA ASP A 27 -1.49 -12.65 -3.44
C ASP A 27 -0.02 -13.04 -3.66
N PRO A 28 0.93 -12.11 -3.41
CA PRO A 28 2.34 -12.35 -3.64
C PRO A 28 2.95 -13.35 -2.66
N ILE A 29 2.26 -13.70 -1.57
CA ILE A 29 2.75 -14.61 -0.54
C ILE A 29 2.14 -16.00 -0.78
N LYS A 30 3.00 -17.01 -0.94
CA LYS A 30 2.60 -18.42 -1.06
C LYS A 30 3.30 -19.24 0.01
N CYS A 31 2.53 -19.93 0.86
CA CYS A 31 3.06 -20.80 1.92
C CYS A 31 2.69 -22.26 1.65
N SER A 32 3.59 -23.19 1.97
CA SER A 32 3.32 -24.62 1.74
C SER A 32 2.47 -25.26 2.83
N SER A 33 2.38 -24.65 4.02
CA SER A 33 1.62 -25.17 5.16
C SER A 33 0.34 -24.37 5.43
N SER A 34 -0.68 -25.03 5.97
CA SER A 34 -1.91 -24.39 6.45
C SER A 34 -1.66 -23.42 7.61
N ASN A 35 -0.50 -23.51 8.27
CA ASN A 35 -0.15 -22.72 9.45
C ASN A 35 0.70 -21.49 9.09
N ASN A 36 0.68 -21.04 7.83
CA ASN A 36 1.42 -19.86 7.36
C ASN A 36 2.94 -19.98 7.57
N THR A 37 3.51 -21.17 7.37
CA THR A 37 4.95 -21.43 7.43
C THR A 37 5.53 -21.90 6.09
N ASN A 38 6.85 -21.80 5.94
CA ASN A 38 7.60 -22.10 4.72
C ASN A 38 7.01 -21.35 3.51
N CYS A 39 7.17 -20.03 3.57
CA CYS A 39 6.56 -19.10 2.66
C CYS A 39 7.57 -18.57 1.64
N THR A 40 7.04 -18.20 0.48
CA THR A 40 7.73 -17.43 -0.55
C THR A 40 6.97 -16.15 -0.79
N ILE A 41 7.68 -15.09 -1.16
CA ILE A 41 7.09 -13.83 -1.57
C ILE A 41 7.64 -13.43 -2.94
N THR A 42 6.79 -12.91 -3.81
CA THR A 42 7.19 -12.33 -5.10
C THR A 42 6.82 -10.85 -5.15
N ASN A 43 7.24 -10.15 -6.20
CA ASN A 43 6.63 -8.86 -6.52
C ASN A 43 5.36 -9.06 -7.38
N SER A 44 4.74 -7.96 -7.77
CA SER A 44 3.56 -7.93 -8.65
C SER A 44 3.76 -8.56 -10.04
N TYR A 45 5.01 -8.78 -10.47
CA TYR A 45 5.35 -9.45 -11.72
C TYR A 45 5.59 -10.95 -11.55
N GLY A 46 5.44 -11.48 -10.33
CA GLY A 46 5.68 -12.88 -10.00
C GLY A 46 7.15 -13.25 -9.79
N ILE A 47 8.10 -12.34 -10.02
CA ILE A 47 9.53 -12.61 -9.82
C ILE A 47 10.36 -11.33 -9.64
N PHE A 48 11.37 -11.37 -8.77
CA PHE A 48 12.32 -10.26 -8.60
C PHE A 48 13.36 -10.22 -9.74
N PRO A 49 14.00 -9.06 -10.01
CA PRO A 49 14.90 -8.89 -11.16
C PRO A 49 16.05 -9.87 -11.28
N ASP A 50 16.61 -10.33 -10.15
CA ASP A 50 17.73 -11.28 -10.13
C ASP A 50 17.28 -12.76 -10.17
N ARG A 51 15.97 -12.99 -10.37
CA ARG A 51 15.33 -14.31 -10.53
C ARG A 51 15.45 -15.24 -9.34
N THR A 52 15.93 -14.78 -8.18
CA THR A 52 16.00 -15.65 -7.00
C THR A 52 14.67 -15.67 -6.25
N VAL A 53 14.35 -16.80 -5.65
CA VAL A 53 13.19 -16.95 -4.77
C VAL A 53 13.45 -16.26 -3.44
N CYS A 54 12.47 -15.46 -3.01
CA CYS A 54 12.51 -14.79 -1.72
C CYS A 54 11.71 -15.61 -0.70
N LYS A 55 12.42 -16.29 0.19
CA LYS A 55 11.84 -17.18 1.20
C LYS A 55 11.63 -16.48 2.53
N ALA A 56 10.67 -16.97 3.32
CA ALA A 56 10.43 -16.57 4.69
C ALA A 56 9.94 -17.77 5.50
N THR A 57 10.31 -17.86 6.77
CA THR A 57 9.86 -18.95 7.63
C THR A 57 8.36 -18.92 7.84
N SER A 58 7.79 -17.73 7.97
CA SER A 58 6.38 -17.55 8.26
C SER A 58 5.85 -16.18 7.82
N VAL A 59 4.54 -16.05 7.76
CA VAL A 59 3.83 -14.80 7.55
C VAL A 59 2.79 -14.56 8.65
N SER A 60 2.56 -13.30 9.02
CA SER A 60 1.45 -12.86 9.86
C SER A 60 0.58 -11.87 9.10
N TYR A 61 -0.73 -11.91 9.35
CA TYR A 61 -1.75 -11.06 8.73
C TYR A 61 -2.54 -10.29 9.80
N PRO A 62 -1.91 -9.36 10.54
CA PRO A 62 -2.61 -8.57 11.53
C PRO A 62 -3.77 -7.81 10.88
N SER A 63 -4.90 -7.75 11.57
CA SER A 63 -6.11 -7.05 11.17
C SER A 63 -6.38 -5.80 12.00
N THR A 64 -5.66 -5.62 13.11
CA THR A 64 -5.70 -4.41 13.94
C THR A 64 -4.30 -3.96 14.33
N GLU A 65 -4.16 -2.71 14.79
CA GLU A 65 -2.87 -2.20 15.27
C GLU A 65 -2.42 -2.97 16.52
N GLU A 66 -3.34 -3.40 17.38
CA GLU A 66 -3.04 -4.19 18.56
C GLU A 66 -2.47 -5.57 18.19
N GLU A 67 -3.02 -6.22 17.17
CA GLU A 67 -2.46 -7.47 16.64
C GLU A 67 -1.06 -7.23 16.03
N LEU A 68 -0.89 -6.15 15.27
CA LEU A 68 0.41 -5.76 14.73
C LEU A 68 1.44 -5.53 15.85
N VAL A 69 1.05 -4.85 16.93
CA VAL A 69 1.89 -4.61 18.11
C VAL A 69 2.33 -5.93 18.75
N LYS A 70 1.42 -6.89 18.94
CA LYS A 70 1.74 -8.22 19.46
C LYS A 70 2.73 -8.95 18.56
N VAL A 71 2.48 -8.97 17.25
CA VAL A 71 3.35 -9.61 16.26
C VAL A 71 4.76 -9.04 16.28
N VAL A 72 4.89 -7.70 16.35
CA VAL A 72 6.20 -7.03 16.40
C VAL A 72 6.91 -7.29 17.73
N ALA A 73 6.18 -7.28 18.86
CA ALA A 73 6.73 -7.58 20.18
C ALA A 73 7.29 -9.02 20.23
N ASP A 74 6.49 -10.00 19.80
CA ASP A 74 6.88 -11.41 19.81
C ASP A 74 8.07 -11.67 18.89
N ALA A 75 8.05 -11.13 17.67
CA ALA A 75 9.17 -11.27 16.74
C ALA A 75 10.45 -10.62 17.29
N THR A 76 10.34 -9.44 17.90
CA THR A 76 11.48 -8.74 18.52
C THR A 76 12.05 -9.52 19.70
N LYS A 77 11.19 -10.03 20.59
CA LYS A 77 11.57 -10.89 21.73
C LYS A 77 12.32 -12.15 21.28
N ASN A 78 11.89 -12.75 20.17
CA ASN A 78 12.51 -13.94 19.59
C ASN A 78 13.66 -13.62 18.60
N LYS A 79 14.10 -12.36 18.51
CA LYS A 79 15.18 -11.90 17.61
C LYS A 79 14.95 -12.27 16.14
N LYS A 80 13.67 -12.34 15.72
CA LYS A 80 13.28 -12.70 14.36
C LYS A 80 13.33 -11.47 13.45
N SER A 81 13.98 -11.60 12.29
CA SER A 81 13.97 -10.54 11.27
C SER A 81 12.56 -10.36 10.72
N MET A 82 12.11 -9.12 10.55
CA MET A 82 10.78 -8.79 10.05
C MET A 82 10.88 -8.02 8.74
N LYS A 83 9.97 -8.30 7.81
CA LYS A 83 9.75 -7.51 6.60
C LYS A 83 8.28 -7.28 6.35
N VAL A 84 7.94 -6.09 5.88
CA VAL A 84 6.56 -5.71 5.60
C VAL A 84 6.23 -6.03 4.15
N ALA A 85 5.13 -6.74 3.93
CA ALA A 85 4.56 -6.94 2.61
C ALA A 85 3.27 -6.13 2.45
N THR A 86 3.18 -5.40 1.34
CA THR A 86 1.94 -4.75 0.91
C THR A 86 1.13 -5.72 0.07
N ARG A 87 -0.16 -5.43 -0.10
CA ARG A 87 -1.15 -6.31 -0.77
C ARG A 87 -0.66 -6.96 -2.06
N TYR A 88 0.06 -6.22 -2.91
CA TYR A 88 0.55 -6.73 -4.20
C TYR A 88 2.07 -6.78 -4.30
N SER A 89 2.80 -6.45 -3.22
CA SER A 89 4.28 -6.43 -3.22
C SER A 89 4.85 -5.71 -4.46
N HIS A 90 4.26 -4.56 -4.82
CA HIS A 90 4.56 -3.86 -6.09
C HIS A 90 5.86 -3.05 -6.01
N SER A 91 6.95 -3.71 -5.66
CA SER A 91 8.30 -3.17 -5.56
C SER A 91 9.22 -3.97 -6.49
N ILE A 92 9.93 -3.28 -7.38
CA ILE A 92 11.00 -3.88 -8.17
C ILE A 92 12.17 -4.32 -7.28
N PRO A 93 12.69 -3.48 -6.35
CA PRO A 93 13.70 -3.93 -5.41
C PRO A 93 13.10 -4.88 -4.36
N LYS A 94 13.94 -5.75 -3.84
CA LYS A 94 13.63 -6.78 -2.83
C LYS A 94 13.48 -6.25 -1.41
N LEU A 95 12.81 -5.12 -1.24
CA LEU A 95 12.63 -4.49 0.07
C LEU A 95 11.91 -5.41 1.07
N VAL A 96 10.99 -6.23 0.55
CA VAL A 96 10.16 -7.19 1.30
C VAL A 96 10.89 -8.50 1.63
N CYS A 97 12.09 -8.72 1.09
CA CYS A 97 12.81 -9.97 1.32
C CYS A 97 13.52 -9.97 2.66
N PRO A 98 13.22 -10.93 3.55
CA PRO A 98 13.93 -11.04 4.80
C PRO A 98 15.37 -11.47 4.57
N ARG A 99 16.22 -11.22 5.57
CA ARG A 99 17.60 -11.68 5.53
C ARG A 99 17.62 -13.17 5.85
N GLY A 100 18.09 -13.98 4.89
CA GLY A 100 18.11 -15.44 5.02
C GLY A 100 16.71 -16.06 4.92
N GLU A 101 16.58 -17.31 5.36
CA GLU A 101 15.31 -18.06 5.31
C GLU A 101 14.50 -17.92 6.62
N ASP A 102 15.08 -17.32 7.67
CA ASP A 102 14.55 -17.27 9.04
C ASP A 102 13.61 -16.07 9.33
N GLY A 103 13.15 -15.39 8.28
CA GLY A 103 12.36 -14.16 8.39
C GLY A 103 10.86 -14.35 8.67
N LEU A 104 10.26 -13.34 9.29
CA LEU A 104 8.81 -13.13 9.36
C LEU A 104 8.38 -12.08 8.34
N ILE A 105 7.41 -12.42 7.49
CA ILE A 105 6.66 -11.41 6.72
C ILE A 105 5.48 -10.91 7.55
N ILE A 106 5.31 -9.60 7.62
CA ILE A 106 4.12 -8.95 8.16
C ILE A 106 3.33 -8.40 6.97
N SER A 107 2.24 -9.06 6.62
CA SER A 107 1.35 -8.62 5.56
C SER A 107 0.38 -7.57 6.08
N THR A 108 0.36 -6.41 5.42
CA THR A 108 -0.59 -5.34 5.72
C THR A 108 -1.95 -5.54 5.03
N ASN A 109 -2.17 -6.66 4.33
CA ASN A 109 -3.37 -6.89 3.52
C ASN A 109 -4.69 -6.74 4.33
N ASN A 110 -4.66 -7.11 5.62
CA ASN A 110 -5.82 -7.05 6.53
C ASN A 110 -5.87 -5.76 7.37
N LEU A 111 -4.83 -4.92 7.35
CA LEU A 111 -4.82 -3.57 7.93
C LEU A 111 -5.33 -2.57 6.90
N ASN A 112 -6.60 -2.67 6.53
CA ASN A 112 -7.16 -1.99 5.36
C ASN A 112 -8.44 -1.19 5.64
N ARG A 113 -8.60 -0.65 6.85
CA ARG A 113 -9.73 0.23 7.22
C ARG A 113 -9.45 1.71 6.99
N VAL A 114 -10.50 2.46 6.67
CA VAL A 114 -10.55 3.91 6.91
C VAL A 114 -10.83 4.13 8.39
N VAL A 115 -9.91 4.79 9.08
CA VAL A 115 -9.95 4.96 10.53
C VAL A 115 -10.74 6.20 10.93
N LYS A 116 -10.54 7.30 10.22
CA LYS A 116 -11.20 8.58 10.49
C LYS A 116 -11.30 9.42 9.23
N VAL A 117 -12.43 10.10 9.06
CA VAL A 117 -12.62 11.16 8.05
C VAL A 117 -12.99 12.44 8.79
N ASP A 118 -12.23 13.50 8.57
CA ASP A 118 -12.43 14.84 9.11
C ASP A 118 -12.68 15.78 7.92
N VAL A 119 -13.96 16.01 7.62
CA VAL A 119 -14.39 16.77 6.44
C VAL A 119 -14.02 18.24 6.59
N GLU A 120 -14.25 18.84 7.76
CA GLU A 120 -13.91 20.23 8.05
C GLU A 120 -12.40 20.47 7.99
N GLY A 121 -11.62 19.55 8.57
CA GLY A 121 -10.17 19.59 8.51
C GLY A 121 -9.57 19.12 7.19
N MET A 122 -10.40 18.65 6.24
CA MET A 122 -10.01 18.02 4.97
C MET A 122 -8.94 16.92 5.15
N LYS A 123 -9.11 16.05 6.15
CA LYS A 123 -8.15 14.99 6.49
C LYS A 123 -8.81 13.63 6.47
N MET A 124 -8.06 12.63 6.01
CA MET A 124 -8.44 11.23 6.14
C MET A 124 -7.30 10.45 6.78
N THR A 125 -7.63 9.64 7.79
CA THR A 125 -6.73 8.66 8.40
C THR A 125 -7.12 7.27 7.96
N VAL A 126 -6.17 6.54 7.42
CA VAL A 126 -6.35 5.20 6.85
C VAL A 126 -5.25 4.25 7.33
N GLU A 127 -5.54 2.97 7.37
CA GLU A 127 -4.54 1.94 7.62
C GLU A 127 -3.65 1.71 6.40
N SER A 128 -2.43 1.20 6.62
CA SER A 128 -1.40 1.11 5.58
C SER A 128 -1.69 0.10 4.45
N GLY A 129 -2.60 -0.84 4.68
CA GLY A 129 -3.09 -1.79 3.69
C GLY A 129 -4.21 -1.26 2.80
N VAL A 130 -4.78 -0.08 3.11
CA VAL A 130 -5.78 0.57 2.24
C VAL A 130 -5.14 0.88 0.90
N THR A 131 -5.80 0.49 -0.19
CA THR A 131 -5.34 0.79 -1.56
C THR A 131 -5.63 2.24 -1.93
N LEU A 132 -4.84 2.81 -2.82
CA LEU A 132 -5.06 4.14 -3.38
C LEU A 132 -6.46 4.27 -4.00
N ARG A 133 -6.94 3.23 -4.69
CA ARG A 133 -8.31 3.16 -5.20
C ARG A 133 -9.36 3.32 -4.09
N GLN A 134 -9.16 2.67 -2.94
CA GLN A 134 -10.05 2.82 -1.79
C GLN A 134 -9.96 4.23 -1.20
N VAL A 135 -8.76 4.79 -1.03
CA VAL A 135 -8.60 6.18 -0.53
C VAL A 135 -9.36 7.16 -1.43
N ILE A 136 -9.19 7.08 -2.75
CA ILE A 136 -9.90 7.93 -3.72
C ILE A 136 -11.41 7.73 -3.61
N SER A 137 -11.88 6.49 -3.55
CA SER A 137 -13.31 6.18 -3.48
C SER A 137 -13.95 6.67 -2.19
N GLU A 138 -13.27 6.57 -1.04
CA GLU A 138 -13.79 7.01 0.25
C GLU A 138 -13.72 8.53 0.40
N ALA A 139 -12.69 9.18 -0.17
CA ALA A 139 -12.58 10.63 -0.17
C ALA A 139 -13.68 11.27 -1.04
N ALA A 140 -13.97 10.69 -2.21
CA ALA A 140 -15.00 11.18 -3.11
C ALA A 140 -16.42 11.16 -2.50
N LYS A 141 -16.70 10.27 -1.54
CA LYS A 141 -18.00 10.22 -0.83
C LYS A 141 -18.25 11.45 0.05
N VAL A 142 -17.20 12.20 0.37
CA VAL A 142 -17.23 13.37 1.25
C VAL A 142 -16.64 14.60 0.56
N ASP A 143 -16.68 14.63 -0.78
CA ASP A 143 -16.21 15.72 -1.63
C ASP A 143 -14.73 16.10 -1.46
N LEU A 144 -13.92 15.12 -1.01
CA LEU A 144 -12.48 15.24 -0.87
C LEU A 144 -11.74 14.50 -2.00
N ALA A 145 -10.56 15.01 -2.38
CA ALA A 145 -9.68 14.38 -3.35
C ALA A 145 -8.20 14.48 -2.94
N LEU A 146 -7.41 13.45 -3.27
CA LEU A 146 -5.95 13.53 -3.18
C LEU A 146 -5.44 14.47 -4.30
N PRO A 147 -4.59 15.46 -4.00
CA PRO A 147 -4.12 16.40 -5.02
C PRO A 147 -3.32 15.72 -6.14
N TYR A 148 -2.48 14.75 -5.78
CA TYR A 148 -1.67 13.99 -6.72
C TYR A 148 -1.55 12.53 -6.29
N ALA A 149 -1.49 11.64 -7.28
CA ALA A 149 -1.34 10.21 -7.07
C ALA A 149 -0.62 9.55 -8.27
N PRO A 150 0.09 8.43 -8.06
CA PRO A 150 0.64 7.63 -9.15
C PRO A 150 -0.45 7.05 -10.05
N TYR A 151 -0.08 6.72 -11.30
CA TYR A 151 -1.02 6.20 -12.30
C TYR A 151 -1.70 4.89 -11.89
N TRP A 152 -0.98 4.00 -11.18
CA TRP A 152 -1.51 2.70 -10.77
C TRP A 152 -2.10 2.78 -9.37
N TRP A 153 -3.42 2.83 -9.29
CA TRP A 153 -4.19 2.92 -8.04
C TRP A 153 -4.29 1.62 -7.22
N GLY A 154 -3.60 0.55 -7.63
CA GLY A 154 -3.51 -0.71 -6.87
C GLY A 154 -2.56 -0.64 -5.67
N LEU A 155 -1.69 0.38 -5.59
CA LEU A 155 -0.73 0.57 -4.51
C LEU A 155 -1.43 0.79 -3.17
N THR A 156 -0.91 0.20 -2.10
CA THR A 156 -1.38 0.49 -0.74
C THR A 156 -0.72 1.73 -0.17
N VAL A 157 -1.37 2.40 0.78
CA VAL A 157 -0.85 3.59 1.48
C VAL A 157 0.54 3.32 2.07
N GLY A 158 0.75 2.17 2.72
CA GLY A 158 2.06 1.76 3.22
C GLY A 158 3.12 1.63 2.11
N GLY A 159 2.73 1.15 0.92
CA GLY A 159 3.64 1.08 -0.23
C GLY A 159 3.97 2.45 -0.80
N LEU A 160 2.96 3.31 -0.96
CA LEU A 160 3.10 4.69 -1.42
C LEU A 160 4.09 5.46 -0.53
N LEU A 161 3.88 5.37 0.78
CA LEU A 161 4.69 6.08 1.77
C LEU A 161 6.03 5.42 2.04
N GLY A 162 6.12 4.10 1.92
CA GLY A 162 7.39 3.38 2.11
C GLY A 162 8.39 3.67 0.98
N THR A 163 7.91 3.88 -0.24
CA THR A 163 8.77 3.99 -1.44
C THR A 163 8.81 5.38 -2.08
N GLY A 164 8.00 6.33 -1.60
CA GLY A 164 7.95 7.67 -2.15
C GLY A 164 7.22 7.75 -3.49
N ALA A 165 6.17 6.94 -3.68
CA ALA A 165 5.40 6.93 -4.92
C ALA A 165 4.73 8.29 -5.20
N HIS A 166 4.73 8.68 -6.47
CA HIS A 166 4.32 10.02 -6.90
C HIS A 166 3.57 10.01 -8.25
N GLY A 167 2.78 11.05 -8.47
CA GLY A 167 2.22 11.42 -9.77
C GLY A 167 3.15 12.33 -10.55
N SER A 168 2.60 13.28 -11.30
CA SER A 168 3.37 14.30 -12.02
C SER A 168 2.82 15.69 -11.73
N THR A 169 3.66 16.60 -11.26
CA THR A 169 3.36 18.03 -11.13
C THR A 169 4.64 18.83 -10.88
N LEU A 170 4.59 20.13 -11.17
CA LEU A 170 5.59 21.12 -10.78
C LEU A 170 5.02 22.14 -9.78
N TRP A 171 3.81 21.90 -9.25
CA TRP A 171 3.06 22.87 -8.44
C TRP A 171 2.74 22.34 -7.04
N GLY A 172 2.35 23.24 -6.15
CA GLY A 172 1.92 22.90 -4.80
C GLY A 172 3.07 22.41 -3.92
N LYS A 173 2.83 21.32 -3.17
CA LYS A 173 3.83 20.73 -2.26
C LYS A 173 4.73 19.69 -2.94
N GLY A 174 4.40 19.29 -4.18
CA GLY A 174 5.05 18.20 -4.89
C GLY A 174 4.05 17.17 -5.42
N SER A 175 4.54 16.20 -6.18
CA SER A 175 3.71 15.15 -6.79
C SER A 175 3.58 13.89 -5.95
N SER A 176 4.28 13.81 -4.82
CA SER A 176 4.38 12.58 -4.04
C SER A 176 3.27 12.51 -3.01
N VAL A 177 2.72 11.32 -2.77
CA VAL A 177 1.64 11.17 -1.79
C VAL A 177 2.10 11.54 -0.38
N HIS A 178 3.39 11.32 -0.07
CA HIS A 178 3.98 11.67 1.22
C HIS A 178 4.12 13.20 1.46
N ASP A 179 4.09 14.02 0.41
CA ASP A 179 4.11 15.49 0.52
C ASP A 179 2.85 16.02 1.24
N TYR A 180 1.75 15.26 1.14
CA TYR A 180 0.44 15.59 1.72
C TYR A 180 0.14 14.83 3.02
N VAL A 181 1.05 13.98 3.50
CA VAL A 181 0.91 13.30 4.79
C VAL A 181 1.18 14.27 5.95
N VAL A 182 0.29 14.23 6.95
CA VAL A 182 0.37 15.06 8.16
C VAL A 182 0.32 14.28 9.45
N GLY A 183 0.16 12.97 9.37
CA GLY A 183 0.29 12.09 10.51
C GLY A 183 0.73 10.69 10.07
N LEU A 184 1.55 10.05 10.89
CA LEU A 184 1.92 8.65 10.74
C LEU A 184 1.89 7.95 12.08
N ARG A 185 1.43 6.70 12.08
CA ARG A 185 1.63 5.78 13.20
C ARG A 185 2.55 4.66 12.74
N ILE A 186 3.59 4.40 13.51
CA ILE A 186 4.62 3.41 13.18
C ILE A 186 4.81 2.48 14.38
N VAL A 187 4.70 1.18 14.13
CA VAL A 187 5.02 0.11 15.08
C VAL A 187 6.42 -0.42 14.76
N SER A 188 7.36 -0.27 15.70
CA SER A 188 8.74 -0.74 15.56
C SER A 188 9.13 -1.66 16.71
N SER A 189 10.28 -2.32 16.56
CA SER A 189 10.93 -2.99 17.69
C SER A 189 11.20 -2.01 18.84
N GLY A 190 11.10 -2.52 20.07
CA GLY A 190 11.48 -1.83 21.30
C GLY A 190 12.40 -2.71 22.16
N GLY A 191 12.95 -2.14 23.24
CA GLY A 191 13.69 -2.92 24.23
C GLY A 191 12.76 -3.68 25.18
N PRO A 192 13.30 -4.62 25.98
CA PRO A 192 12.53 -5.37 26.97
C PRO A 192 11.75 -4.48 27.96
N GLU A 193 12.29 -3.30 28.29
CA GLU A 193 11.73 -2.32 29.23
C GLU A 193 10.43 -1.67 28.75
N VAL A 194 10.18 -1.68 27.44
CA VAL A 194 8.92 -1.21 26.82
C VAL A 194 8.10 -2.37 26.24
N GLY A 195 8.41 -3.62 26.60
CA GLY A 195 7.68 -4.80 26.13
C GLY A 195 8.03 -5.24 24.70
N TYR A 196 9.27 -5.00 24.26
CA TYR A 196 9.81 -5.41 22.94
C TYR A 196 9.18 -4.70 21.72
N VAL A 197 8.31 -3.73 21.92
CA VAL A 197 7.64 -2.99 20.84
C VAL A 197 7.48 -1.52 21.21
N LYS A 198 7.50 -0.64 20.21
CA LYS A 198 7.23 0.78 20.39
C LYS A 198 6.30 1.28 19.29
N VAL A 199 5.21 1.93 19.70
CA VAL A 199 4.31 2.66 18.81
C VAL A 199 4.67 4.13 18.86
N ARG A 200 4.93 4.75 17.71
CA ARG A 200 5.17 6.20 17.58
C ARG A 200 4.05 6.81 16.77
N SER A 201 3.46 7.87 17.30
CA SER A 201 2.55 8.74 16.55
C SER A 201 3.31 10.01 16.22
N LEU A 202 3.50 10.28 14.93
CA LEU A 202 4.15 11.46 14.41
C LEU A 202 3.08 12.34 13.75
N VAL A 203 3.07 13.63 14.04
CA VAL A 203 2.13 14.61 13.49
C VAL A 203 2.87 15.77 12.86
N GLN A 204 2.15 16.58 12.07
CA GLN A 204 2.71 17.78 11.47
C GLN A 204 3.30 18.70 12.54
N GLY A 205 4.56 19.12 12.34
CA GLY A 205 5.34 19.87 13.32
C GLY A 205 6.40 19.02 14.04
N ASP A 206 6.23 17.69 14.08
CA ASP A 206 7.27 16.80 14.60
C ASP A 206 8.47 16.76 13.66
N LYS A 207 9.65 17.02 14.20
CA LYS A 207 10.93 16.99 13.47
C LYS A 207 11.17 15.66 12.74
N ASP A 208 10.68 14.56 13.30
CA ASP A 208 10.93 13.21 12.81
C ASP A 208 9.92 12.76 11.75
N LEU A 209 8.81 13.50 11.55
CA LEU A 209 7.79 13.12 10.56
C LEU A 209 8.37 13.07 9.14
N ASN A 210 9.18 14.06 8.76
CA ASN A 210 9.79 14.10 7.43
C ASN A 210 10.79 12.97 7.20
N ALA A 211 11.51 12.55 8.25
CA ALA A 211 12.41 11.40 8.18
C ALA A 211 11.65 10.06 8.12
N ALA A 212 10.43 10.01 8.68
CA ALA A 212 9.58 8.83 8.67
C ALA A 212 8.81 8.64 7.36
N LYS A 213 8.56 9.74 6.62
CA LYS A 213 8.05 9.71 5.24
C LYS A 213 9.14 9.08 4.35
N VAL A 214 8.78 8.09 3.53
CA VAL A 214 9.74 7.35 2.68
C VAL A 214 10.74 6.54 3.49
N SER A 215 10.22 5.62 4.31
CA SER A 215 11.04 4.81 5.23
C SER A 215 11.69 3.57 4.61
N LEU A 216 11.34 3.18 3.38
CA LEU A 216 11.72 1.90 2.75
C LEU A 216 11.43 0.65 3.62
N GLY A 217 10.57 0.80 4.65
CA GLY A 217 10.26 -0.23 5.63
C GLY A 217 11.34 -0.47 6.70
N VAL A 218 12.35 0.40 6.85
CA VAL A 218 13.44 0.19 7.84
C VAL A 218 13.14 0.76 9.22
N LEU A 219 12.19 1.69 9.32
CA LEU A 219 11.84 2.36 10.59
C LEU A 219 10.73 1.64 11.38
N GLY A 220 10.19 0.55 10.81
CA GLY A 220 9.07 -0.20 11.37
C GLY A 220 7.92 -0.33 10.38
N VAL A 221 6.80 -0.86 10.87
CA VAL A 221 5.56 -1.02 10.11
C VAL A 221 4.72 0.24 10.26
N ILE A 222 4.45 0.95 9.17
CA ILE A 222 3.43 2.01 9.17
C ILE A 222 2.09 1.31 9.41
N SER A 223 1.41 1.61 10.51
CA SER A 223 0.08 1.07 10.81
C SER A 223 -1.00 1.95 10.20
N GLN A 224 -0.86 3.27 10.34
CA GLN A 224 -1.82 4.26 9.87
C GLN A 224 -1.11 5.49 9.30
N ALA A 225 -1.78 6.17 8.38
CA ALA A 225 -1.36 7.47 7.85
C ALA A 225 -2.55 8.42 7.77
N SER A 226 -2.30 9.68 8.09
CA SER A 226 -3.24 10.78 7.92
C SER A 226 -2.76 11.67 6.78
N THR A 227 -3.59 11.83 5.75
CA THR A 227 -3.30 12.67 4.57
C THR A 227 -4.25 13.87 4.54
N PHE A 228 -3.72 15.02 4.12
CA PHE A 228 -4.56 16.12 3.66
C PHE A 228 -5.15 15.79 2.30
N SER A 229 -6.45 16.06 2.18
CA SER A 229 -7.17 16.13 0.93
C SER A 229 -7.46 17.59 0.61
N SER A 230 -7.66 17.93 -0.65
CA SER A 230 -8.36 19.16 -1.03
C SER A 230 -9.81 18.84 -1.32
N SER A 231 -10.73 19.79 -1.15
CA SER A 231 -12.04 19.71 -1.79
C SER A 231 -11.84 19.56 -3.30
N PHE A 232 -12.77 18.87 -3.98
CA PHE A 232 -12.74 18.63 -5.43
C PHE A 232 -12.06 19.76 -6.18
N ILE A 233 -10.94 19.44 -6.87
CA ILE A 233 -10.35 20.36 -7.83
C ILE A 233 -11.42 20.50 -8.92
N TYR A 234 -12.22 21.56 -8.84
CA TYR A 234 -12.85 22.10 -10.04
C TYR A 234 -11.68 22.30 -11.00
N PHE A 235 -11.67 21.53 -12.08
CA PHE A 235 -10.88 21.85 -13.24
C PHE A 235 -11.38 23.23 -13.69
N ASP A 236 -10.80 24.30 -13.15
CA ASP A 236 -10.88 25.63 -13.72
C ASP A 236 -10.12 25.57 -15.06
N VAL A 237 -10.79 25.01 -16.06
CA VAL A 237 -10.41 25.12 -17.48
C VAL A 237 -10.70 26.53 -17.99
N LEU A 238 -11.20 27.43 -17.14
CA LEU A 238 -11.44 28.84 -17.43
C LEU A 238 -10.85 29.72 -16.32
N GLY A 239 -9.56 30.05 -16.41
CA GLY A 239 -9.04 31.13 -15.58
C GLY A 239 -7.52 31.27 -15.50
N SER A 240 -6.86 31.66 -16.60
CA SER A 240 -5.76 32.65 -16.64
C SER A 240 -5.17 32.73 -18.07
N LEU A 241 -5.90 33.42 -18.94
CA LEU A 241 -5.33 34.27 -20.00
C LEU A 241 -5.74 35.71 -19.69
#